data_AF-A0A3S0C4L5-F1
#
_entry.id   AF-A0A3S0C4L5-F1
#
_cell.length_a   1.000
_cell.length_b   1.000
_cell.length_c   1.000
_cell.angle_alpha   90.00
_cell.angle_beta   90.00
_cell.angle_gamma   90.00
#
_symmetry.space_group_name_H-M   'P 1'
#
loop_
_entity.id
_entity.type
_entity.pdbx_description
1 polymer ?
#
loop_
_entity_poly.entity_id
_entity_poly.type
_entity_poly.pdbx_seq_one_letter_code
_entity_poly.pdbx_strand_id
1 'polypeptide(L)'
;MKRVRVAPGKFVTISTELAEKAVRVFATGLTRNQVRDLKASEPRCATGLMVGSAKPLALTRPKTPVATAVGKISSTAPGFPRRKTADAPCSMHDADDVGESRTVETVVVALVPEFRQVRVRDALGHEYALSRRTEGVDLATLQEGQKITCTVTTTLPRVLKATVAR
;
A
#
# COMPACT_ATOMS: atom_id res chain seq x y z
N MET A 1 -7.23 -31.01 -10.93
CA MET A 1 -6.42 -29.80 -11.19
C MET A 1 -6.10 -29.74 -12.68
N LYS A 2 -6.27 -28.60 -13.36
CA LYS A 2 -6.05 -28.42 -14.81
C LYS A 2 -5.21 -27.17 -15.09
N ARG A 3 -4.28 -27.26 -16.03
CA ARG A 3 -3.35 -26.17 -16.38
C ARG A 3 -3.94 -25.30 -17.50
N VAL A 4 -4.11 -24.01 -17.24
CA VAL A 4 -4.70 -23.05 -18.18
C VAL A 4 -3.69 -21.96 -18.54
N ARG A 5 -3.60 -21.62 -19.84
CA ARG A 5 -2.73 -20.55 -20.34
C ARG A 5 -3.43 -19.21 -20.20
N VAL A 6 -2.83 -18.29 -19.46
CA VAL A 6 -3.38 -16.94 -19.22
C VAL A 6 -2.74 -15.91 -20.16
N ALA A 7 -1.48 -16.14 -20.55
CA ALA A 7 -0.75 -15.34 -21.52
C ALA A 7 0.30 -16.20 -22.25
N PRO A 8 0.91 -15.74 -23.34
CA PRO A 8 2.10 -16.39 -23.90
C PRO A 8 3.18 -16.62 -22.82
N GLY A 9 3.55 -17.89 -22.61
CA GLY A 9 4.55 -18.27 -21.60
C GLY A 9 4.08 -18.32 -20.14
N LYS A 10 2.83 -17.93 -19.82
CA LYS A 10 2.30 -17.95 -18.44
C LYS A 10 1.13 -18.93 -18.30
N PHE A 11 1.25 -19.86 -17.36
CA PHE A 11 0.26 -20.88 -17.06
C PHE A 11 -0.08 -20.88 -15.58
N VAL A 12 -1.35 -21.15 -15.26
CA VAL A 12 -1.84 -21.30 -13.89
C VAL A 12 -2.56 -22.65 -13.77
N THR A 13 -2.39 -23.32 -12.63
CA THR A 13 -3.10 -24.57 -12.31
C THR A 13 -4.30 -24.23 -11.45
N ILE A 14 -5.50 -24.58 -11.92
CA ILE A 14 -6.76 -24.32 -11.22
C ILE A 14 -7.62 -25.58 -11.13
N SER A 15 -8.71 -25.54 -10.36
CA SER A 15 -9.66 -26.65 -10.31
C SER A 15 -10.30 -26.89 -11.69
N THR A 16 -10.74 -28.11 -11.94
CA THR A 16 -11.32 -28.53 -13.24
C THR A 16 -12.55 -27.71 -13.60
N GLU A 17 -13.41 -27.43 -12.63
CA GLU A 17 -14.62 -26.61 -12.80
C GLU A 17 -14.30 -25.16 -13.20
N LEU A 18 -13.27 -24.56 -12.58
CA LEU A 18 -12.81 -23.21 -12.93
C LEU A 18 -12.11 -23.18 -14.29
N ALA A 19 -11.39 -24.23 -14.66
CA ALA A 19 -10.71 -24.31 -15.94
C ALA A 19 -11.68 -24.35 -17.13
N GLU A 20 -12.81 -25.05 -17.01
CA GLU A 20 -13.82 -25.08 -18.07
C GLU A 20 -14.50 -23.72 -18.26
N LYS A 21 -14.80 -23.02 -17.17
CA LYS A 21 -15.33 -21.65 -17.21
C LYS A 21 -14.31 -20.67 -17.80
N ALA A 22 -13.06 -20.77 -17.37
CA ALA A 22 -11.97 -19.92 -17.86
C ALA A 22 -11.73 -20.13 -19.35
N VAL A 23 -11.69 -21.38 -19.84
CA VAL A 23 -11.52 -21.65 -21.28
C VAL A 23 -12.63 -21.02 -22.11
N ARG A 24 -13.89 -21.03 -21.64
CA ARG A 24 -14.99 -20.34 -22.34
C ARG A 24 -14.79 -18.83 -22.39
N VAL A 25 -14.43 -18.21 -21.26
CA VAL A 25 -14.19 -16.75 -21.17
C VAL A 25 -12.96 -16.31 -21.97
N PHE A 26 -11.90 -17.10 -21.97
CA PHE A 26 -10.67 -16.82 -22.73
C PHE A 26 -10.82 -17.14 -24.22
N ALA A 27 -11.66 -18.12 -24.61
CA ALA A 27 -11.94 -18.44 -26.00
C ALA A 27 -12.85 -17.41 -26.67
N THR A 28 -13.83 -16.85 -25.94
CA THR A 28 -14.66 -15.74 -26.44
C THR A 28 -13.95 -14.39 -26.37
N GLY A 29 -12.75 -14.34 -25.80
CA GLY A 29 -11.80 -13.24 -25.87
C GLY A 29 -12.40 -11.88 -25.51
N LEU A 30 -12.38 -11.50 -24.23
CA LEU A 30 -12.72 -10.12 -23.85
C LEU A 30 -11.77 -9.15 -24.56
N THR A 31 -12.34 -8.31 -25.43
CA THR A 31 -11.56 -7.29 -26.13
C THR A 31 -11.03 -6.28 -25.11
N ARG A 32 -9.89 -5.63 -25.44
CA ARG A 32 -9.32 -4.57 -24.60
C ARG A 32 -10.34 -3.48 -24.25
N ASN A 33 -11.29 -3.22 -25.15
CA ASN A 33 -12.38 -2.26 -24.95
C ASN A 33 -13.41 -2.78 -23.95
N GLN A 34 -13.85 -4.05 -24.07
CA GLN A 34 -14.75 -4.66 -23.09
C GLN A 34 -14.15 -4.73 -21.68
N VAL A 35 -12.84 -5.00 -21.56
CA VAL A 35 -12.14 -4.94 -20.26
C VAL A 35 -12.08 -3.51 -19.73
N ARG A 36 -11.90 -2.51 -20.60
CA ARG A 36 -11.91 -1.09 -20.21
C ARG A 36 -13.29 -0.64 -19.76
N ASP A 37 -14.34 -1.07 -20.46
CA ASP A 37 -15.72 -0.73 -20.16
C ASP A 37 -16.19 -1.44 -18.87
N LEU A 38 -15.78 -2.70 -18.67
CA LEU A 38 -16.02 -3.40 -17.40
C LEU A 38 -15.32 -2.71 -16.23
N LYS A 39 -14.05 -2.31 -16.39
CA LYS A 39 -13.34 -1.50 -15.38
C LYS A 39 -13.96 -0.13 -15.13
N ALA A 40 -14.62 0.44 -16.14
CA ALA A 40 -15.35 1.70 -15.99
C ALA A 40 -16.71 1.49 -15.30
N SER A 41 -17.32 0.33 -15.49
CA SER A 41 -18.59 -0.06 -14.86
C SER A 41 -18.45 -0.71 -13.48
N GLU A 42 -17.22 -1.05 -13.06
CA GLU A 42 -16.98 -1.49 -11.69
C GLU A 42 -17.45 -0.37 -10.76
N PRO A 43 -18.43 -0.65 -9.88
CA PRO A 43 -18.83 0.32 -8.88
C PRO A 43 -17.60 0.52 -8.00
N ARG A 44 -16.87 1.60 -8.24
CA ARG A 44 -15.90 2.11 -7.27
C ARG A 44 -16.68 2.18 -5.99
N CYS A 45 -16.37 1.32 -5.02
CA CYS A 45 -17.00 1.35 -3.71
C CYS A 45 -16.88 2.78 -3.22
N ALA A 46 -17.93 3.57 -3.41
CA ALA A 46 -18.15 4.81 -2.73
C ALA A 46 -18.42 4.35 -1.31
N THR A 47 -17.33 4.25 -0.54
CA THR A 47 -17.36 4.11 0.90
C THR A 47 -18.29 5.20 1.42
N GLY A 48 -19.57 4.89 1.66
CA GLY A 48 -20.53 5.83 2.21
C GLY A 48 -21.96 5.87 1.64
N LEU A 49 -22.35 5.05 0.66
CA LEU A 49 -23.75 5.03 0.19
C LEU A 49 -24.42 3.69 0.50
N MET A 50 -24.91 3.55 1.73
CA MET A 50 -25.91 2.55 2.06
C MET A 50 -27.24 2.96 1.41
N VAL A 51 -27.83 2.05 0.63
CA VAL A 51 -29.20 2.14 0.15
C VAL A 51 -30.11 2.24 1.38
N GLY A 52 -30.67 3.43 1.64
CA GLY A 52 -31.57 3.69 2.76
C GLY A 52 -31.54 5.10 3.39
N SER A 53 -30.56 5.97 3.07
CA SER A 53 -30.52 7.31 3.69
C SER A 53 -31.37 8.35 2.94
N ALA A 54 -32.39 8.90 3.61
CA ALA A 54 -33.28 9.94 3.10
C ALA A 54 -32.67 11.35 3.09
N LYS A 55 -31.61 11.59 2.31
CA LYS A 55 -31.06 12.94 2.08
C LYS A 55 -30.91 13.23 0.59
N PRO A 56 -31.77 14.08 0.01
CA PRO A 56 -31.66 14.40 -1.40
C PRO A 56 -30.57 15.45 -1.66
N LEU A 57 -29.78 15.17 -2.70
CA LEU A 57 -29.34 16.10 -3.74
C LEU A 57 -28.64 17.40 -3.32
N ALA A 58 -27.32 17.39 -3.36
CA ALA A 58 -26.52 18.57 -3.72
C ALA A 58 -25.73 18.27 -5.00
N LEU A 59 -26.31 18.69 -6.12
CA LEU A 59 -25.66 18.84 -7.42
C LEU A 59 -24.46 19.78 -7.29
N THR A 60 -23.24 19.29 -7.43
CA THR A 60 -22.06 20.16 -7.61
C THR A 60 -21.39 19.90 -8.96
N ARG A 61 -21.45 20.95 -9.79
CA ARG A 61 -20.91 21.13 -11.14
C ARG A 61 -19.52 20.53 -11.38
N PRO A 62 -19.27 19.97 -12.57
CA PRO A 62 -17.92 19.67 -13.05
C PRO A 62 -17.16 20.97 -13.38
N LYS A 63 -15.95 21.11 -12.81
CA LYS A 63 -14.98 22.16 -13.16
C LYS A 63 -14.00 21.59 -14.21
N THR A 64 -13.89 22.30 -15.32
CA THR A 64 -13.13 22.00 -16.53
C THR A 64 -11.61 21.88 -16.29
N PRO A 65 -10.89 21.09 -17.11
CA PRO A 65 -9.47 20.80 -16.98
C PRO A 65 -8.59 21.88 -17.62
N VAL A 66 -7.45 22.20 -17.00
CA VAL A 66 -6.42 23.07 -17.57
C VAL A 66 -5.05 22.39 -17.52
N ALA A 67 -4.56 22.15 -18.74
CA ALA A 67 -3.18 22.19 -19.24
C ALA A 67 -2.02 21.51 -18.46
N THR A 68 -1.57 20.39 -19.04
CA THR A 68 -0.25 20.22 -19.68
C THR A 68 0.95 20.97 -19.11
N ALA A 69 1.90 20.24 -18.50
CA ALA A 69 3.31 20.61 -18.52
C ALA A 69 4.18 19.36 -18.76
N VAL A 70 4.79 19.37 -19.95
CA VAL A 70 5.80 18.44 -20.48
C VAL A 70 7.15 18.77 -19.83
N GLY A 71 7.81 17.77 -19.23
CA GLY A 71 9.15 17.88 -18.65
C GLY A 71 10.05 16.74 -19.11
N LYS A 72 11.15 17.11 -19.78
CA LYS A 72 12.12 16.29 -20.51
C LYS A 72 12.81 15.15 -19.73
N ILE A 73 12.99 14.06 -20.47
CA ILE A 73 14.07 13.06 -20.43
C ILE A 73 15.47 13.61 -20.12
N SER A 74 16.22 12.89 -19.28
CA SER A 74 17.67 12.72 -19.49
C SER A 74 18.14 11.37 -18.94
N SER A 75 18.61 10.56 -19.88
CA SER A 75 19.36 9.33 -19.75
C SER A 75 20.77 9.61 -19.22
N THR A 76 21.25 8.85 -18.24
CA THR A 76 22.70 8.60 -18.07
C THR A 76 22.93 7.29 -17.32
N ALA A 77 23.63 6.36 -17.98
CA ALA A 77 24.32 5.19 -17.42
C ALA A 77 25.69 5.12 -18.14
N PRO A 78 26.64 4.25 -17.79
CA PRO A 78 26.86 3.45 -16.58
C PRO A 78 28.26 3.69 -15.96
N GLY A 79 28.55 3.12 -14.78
CA GLY A 79 29.89 3.13 -14.20
C GLY A 79 30.13 1.98 -13.23
N PHE A 80 30.71 0.88 -13.72
CA PHE A 80 31.34 -0.17 -12.90
C PHE A 80 32.69 0.31 -12.38
N PRO A 81 33.11 -0.15 -11.19
CA PRO A 81 34.40 -0.83 -11.14
C PRO A 81 34.41 -2.15 -10.35
N ARG A 82 35.37 -2.98 -10.75
CA ARG A 82 35.70 -4.34 -10.32
C ARG A 82 36.47 -4.39 -8.98
N ARG A 83 36.16 -5.43 -8.19
CA ARG A 83 37.01 -6.38 -7.39
C ARG A 83 38.24 -5.90 -6.61
N LYS A 84 38.30 -6.31 -5.32
CA LYS A 84 39.33 -7.21 -4.71
C LYS A 84 38.91 -7.60 -3.27
N THR A 85 38.50 -8.84 -3.00
CA THR A 85 39.24 -9.97 -2.37
C THR A 85 39.84 -9.72 -0.97
N ALA A 86 39.36 -10.49 0.01
CA ALA A 86 40.12 -11.35 0.96
C ALA A 86 39.67 -11.23 2.44
N ASP A 87 39.32 -12.40 3.00
CA ASP A 87 39.51 -12.89 4.37
C ASP A 87 39.05 -12.08 5.60
N ALA A 88 38.06 -12.63 6.33
CA ALA A 88 37.98 -12.69 7.81
C ALA A 88 36.62 -13.26 8.28
N PRO A 89 36.53 -13.83 9.50
CA PRO A 89 35.63 -14.93 9.84
C PRO A 89 34.17 -14.52 10.10
N CYS A 90 33.26 -15.42 9.74
CA CYS A 90 31.84 -15.34 10.08
C CYS A 90 31.64 -15.49 11.60
N SER A 91 31.64 -14.37 12.33
CA SER A 91 30.93 -14.29 13.59
C SER A 91 29.43 -14.39 13.30
N MET A 92 28.74 -15.28 14.00
CA MET A 92 27.28 -15.29 14.04
C MET A 92 26.85 -14.05 14.82
N HIS A 93 26.68 -12.93 14.11
CA HIS A 93 25.89 -11.83 14.60
C HIS A 93 24.44 -12.09 14.19
N ASP A 94 23.60 -12.28 15.20
CA ASP A 94 22.16 -12.07 15.09
C ASP A 94 21.92 -10.83 14.24
N ALA A 95 21.22 -11.04 13.13
CA ALA A 95 20.87 -9.98 12.20
C ALA A 95 19.86 -9.06 12.88
N ASP A 96 20.37 -8.10 13.66
CA ASP A 96 19.75 -6.80 13.77
C ASP A 96 19.60 -6.30 12.33
N ASP A 97 18.39 -6.42 11.79
CA ASP A 97 17.96 -5.76 10.57
C ASP A 97 18.05 -4.25 10.84
N VAL A 98 19.27 -3.70 10.72
CA VAL A 98 19.56 -2.26 10.71
C VAL A 98 19.08 -1.72 9.37
N GLY A 99 17.80 -1.94 9.06
CA GLY A 99 17.08 -1.15 8.10
C GLY A 99 17.10 0.28 8.61
N GLU A 100 17.67 1.18 7.82
CA GLU A 100 17.75 2.61 8.13
C GLU A 100 16.40 3.07 8.68
N SER A 101 16.39 3.52 9.94
CA SER A 101 15.18 3.93 10.62
C SER A 101 15.18 5.44 10.75
N ARG A 102 14.01 6.04 10.54
CA ARG A 102 13.83 7.48 10.62
C ARG A 102 12.82 7.80 11.71
N THR A 103 13.08 8.89 12.41
CA THR A 103 12.16 9.42 13.40
C THR A 103 11.25 10.44 12.73
N VAL A 104 9.95 10.28 12.86
CA VAL A 104 8.93 11.13 12.26
C VAL A 104 7.94 11.62 13.31
N GLU A 105 7.54 12.88 13.20
CA GLU A 105 6.49 13.47 14.02
C GLU A 105 5.13 13.15 13.41
N THR A 106 4.24 12.58 14.21
CA THR A 106 2.94 12.12 13.75
C THR A 106 1.84 12.58 14.70
N VAL A 107 0.62 12.62 14.20
CA VAL A 107 -0.58 12.98 14.96
C VAL A 107 -1.55 11.81 14.92
N VAL A 108 -2.17 11.47 16.06
CA VAL A 108 -3.22 10.45 16.12
C VAL A 108 -4.45 10.93 15.36
N VAL A 109 -4.88 10.17 14.37
CA VAL A 109 -6.05 10.49 13.54
C VAL A 109 -7.27 9.68 13.94
N ALA A 110 -7.08 8.41 14.32
CA ALA A 110 -8.18 7.53 14.69
C ALA A 110 -7.74 6.46 15.69
N LEU A 111 -8.60 6.20 16.67
CA LEU A 111 -8.49 5.07 17.57
C LEU A 111 -9.40 3.94 17.09
N VAL A 112 -8.84 2.76 16.83
CA VAL A 112 -9.61 1.59 16.37
C VAL A 112 -9.59 0.52 17.47
N PRO A 113 -10.50 0.61 18.47
CA PRO A 113 -10.48 -0.25 19.65
C PRO A 113 -10.72 -1.73 19.31
N GLU A 114 -11.56 -2.02 18.32
CA GLU A 114 -11.88 -3.37 17.85
C GLU A 114 -10.63 -4.15 17.43
N PHE A 115 -9.72 -3.47 16.74
CA PHE A 115 -8.46 -4.06 16.24
C PHE A 115 -7.28 -3.80 17.17
N ARG A 116 -7.49 -3.08 18.29
CA ARG A 116 -6.44 -2.65 19.23
C ARG A 116 -5.29 -1.96 18.46
N GLN A 117 -5.68 -1.09 17.53
CA GLN A 117 -4.78 -0.35 16.66
C GLN A 117 -5.08 1.15 16.73
N VAL A 118 -4.04 1.96 16.56
CA VAL A 118 -4.16 3.42 16.50
C VAL A 118 -3.56 3.88 15.19
N ARG A 119 -4.28 4.73 14.45
CA ARG A 119 -3.80 5.27 13.17
C ARG A 119 -3.20 6.64 13.43
N VAL A 120 -1.94 6.80 13.05
CA VAL A 120 -1.22 8.08 13.13
C VAL A 120 -0.88 8.56 11.74
N ARG A 121 -0.83 9.88 11.56
CA ARG A 121 -0.49 10.52 10.29
C ARG A 121 0.64 11.52 10.47
N ASP A 122 1.61 11.47 9.57
CA ASP A 122 2.74 12.40 9.49
C ASP A 122 2.35 13.72 8.79
N ALA A 123 3.18 14.74 8.89
CA ALA A 123 3.04 16.02 8.18
C ALA A 123 2.99 15.84 6.64
N LEU A 124 3.64 14.79 6.13
CA LEU A 124 3.63 14.41 4.72
C LEU A 124 2.33 13.71 4.29
N GLY A 125 1.41 13.44 5.22
CA GLY A 125 0.16 12.72 4.96
C GLY A 125 0.29 11.20 4.93
N HIS A 126 1.47 10.65 5.27
CA HIS A 126 1.65 9.20 5.41
C HIS A 126 0.96 8.69 6.67
N GLU A 127 0.19 7.61 6.53
CA GLU A 127 -0.50 6.95 7.63
C GLU A 127 0.27 5.71 8.08
N TYR A 128 0.41 5.57 9.39
CA TYR A 128 0.99 4.41 10.03
C TYR A 128 0.02 3.83 11.06
N ALA A 129 0.06 2.50 11.21
CA ALA A 129 -0.72 1.80 12.22
C ALA A 129 0.20 1.44 13.40
N LEU A 130 -0.12 1.98 14.58
CA LEU A 130 0.44 1.54 15.85
C LEU A 130 -0.33 0.31 16.32
N SER A 131 0.42 -0.68 16.79
CA SER A 131 -0.12 -1.93 17.32
C SER A 131 0.45 -2.18 18.70
N ARG A 132 -0.06 -3.21 19.40
CA ARG A 132 0.48 -3.63 20.71
C ARG A 132 1.94 -4.06 20.68
N ARG A 133 2.49 -4.31 19.49
CA ARG A 133 3.91 -4.64 19.31
C ARG A 133 4.80 -3.41 19.24
N THR A 134 4.22 -2.22 19.13
CA THR A 134 4.99 -0.98 19.10
C THR A 134 5.41 -0.64 20.52
N GLU A 135 6.70 -0.52 20.75
CA GLU A 135 7.24 -0.23 22.08
C GLU A 135 7.14 1.26 22.43
N GLY A 136 7.06 1.56 23.73
CA GLY A 136 7.18 2.92 24.26
C GLY A 136 5.89 3.72 24.40
N VAL A 137 4.74 3.18 23.97
CA VAL A 137 3.44 3.86 24.12
C VAL A 137 2.35 2.89 24.52
N ASP A 138 1.48 3.31 25.45
CA ASP A 138 0.27 2.57 25.76
C ASP A 138 -0.88 3.10 24.89
N LEU A 139 -1.38 2.25 24.00
CA LEU A 139 -2.47 2.58 23.07
C LEU A 139 -3.75 3.02 23.79
N ALA A 140 -3.97 2.58 25.04
CA ALA A 140 -5.15 2.98 25.83
C ALA A 140 -5.07 4.42 26.33
N THR A 141 -3.86 4.98 26.44
CA THR A 141 -3.63 6.36 26.92
C THR A 141 -3.67 7.40 25.80
N LEU A 142 -3.63 6.95 24.54
CA LEU A 142 -3.57 7.82 23.38
C LEU A 142 -4.93 8.44 23.07
N GLN A 143 -4.93 9.72 22.71
CA GLN A 143 -6.12 10.45 22.27
C GLN A 143 -5.97 10.96 20.84
N GLU A 144 -7.08 11.11 20.14
CA GLU A 144 -7.11 11.74 18.81
C GLU A 144 -6.60 13.18 18.89
N GLY A 145 -5.77 13.58 17.91
CA GLY A 145 -5.09 14.87 17.90
C GLY A 145 -3.78 14.93 18.71
N GLN A 146 -3.43 13.88 19.47
CA GLN A 146 -2.18 13.85 20.22
C GLN A 146 -0.96 13.71 19.30
N LYS A 147 0.11 14.45 19.60
CA LYS A 147 1.39 14.37 18.87
C LYS A 147 2.25 13.25 19.44
N ILE A 148 2.80 12.43 18.54
CA ILE A 148 3.62 11.27 18.86
C ILE A 148 4.82 11.24 17.92
N THR A 149 5.99 11.03 18.48
CA THR A 149 7.21 10.79 17.73
C THR A 149 7.35 9.28 17.49
N CYS A 150 7.43 8.86 16.23
CA CYS A 150 7.50 7.47 15.84
C CYS A 150 8.82 7.16 15.12
N THR A 151 9.45 6.05 15.45
CA THR A 151 10.60 5.50 14.71
C THR A 151 10.10 4.49 13.71
N VAL A 152 10.29 4.77 12.42
CA VAL A 152 9.76 3.99 11.30
C VAL A 152 10.90 3.48 10.43
N THR A 153 10.86 2.21 10.03
CA THR A 153 11.81 1.62 9.08
C THR A 153 11.56 2.10 7.65
N THR A 154 12.64 2.35 6.89
CA THR A 154 12.57 2.85 5.51
C THR A 154 12.21 1.77 4.49
N THR A 155 12.72 0.55 4.65
CA THR A 155 12.54 -0.59 3.72
C THR A 155 11.11 -1.14 3.73
N LEU A 156 10.53 -1.27 4.92
CA LEU A 156 9.14 -1.65 5.12
C LEU A 156 8.55 -0.68 6.14
N PRO A 157 7.61 0.21 5.78
CA PRO A 157 7.11 1.24 6.69
C PRO A 157 6.34 0.62 7.85
N ARG A 158 7.08 0.29 8.92
CA ARG A 158 6.59 -0.30 10.15
C ARG A 158 7.12 0.52 11.31
N VAL A 159 6.23 0.81 12.26
CA VAL A 159 6.61 1.54 13.46
C VAL A 159 7.26 0.59 14.44
N LEU A 160 8.53 0.84 14.77
CA LEU A 160 9.28 0.09 15.75
C LEU A 160 8.98 0.58 17.17
N LYS A 161 9.09 1.90 17.34
CA LYS A 161 8.96 2.58 18.64
C LYS A 161 8.13 3.85 18.49
N ALA A 162 7.36 4.17 19.51
CA ALA A 162 6.58 5.39 19.59
C ALA A 162 6.72 6.02 20.98
N THR A 163 6.82 7.35 21.03
CA THR A 163 6.90 8.13 22.27
C THR A 163 6.00 9.35 22.16
N VAL A 164 5.19 9.62 23.18
CA VAL A 164 4.34 10.81 23.23
C VAL A 164 5.23 12.06 23.29
N ALA A 165 5.05 12.98 22.35
CA ALA A 165 5.72 14.28 22.39
C ALA A 165 5.00 15.14 23.44
N ARG A 166 5.73 15.53 24.49
CA ARG A 166 5.22 16.43 25.55
C ARG A 166 5.11 17.86 25.07
#